data_AF-A0AAV0Y5D4-F1
#
_entry.id   AF-A0AAV0Y5D4-F1
#
_cell.length_a   1.000
_cell.length_b   1.000
_cell.length_c   1.000
_cell.angle_alpha   90.00
_cell.angle_beta   90.00
_cell.angle_gamma   90.00
#
_symmetry.space_group_name_H-M   'P 1'
#
loop_
_entity.id
_entity.type
_entity.pdbx_description
1 polymer ?
#
loop_
_entity_poly.entity_id
_entity_poly.type
_entity_poly.pdbx_seq_one_letter_code
_entity_poly.pdbx_strand_id
1 'polypeptide(L)' 'MDVFCQYCNAMKFKGESAGMCCSNGTVSIPNIDEPPEPMKTLLESSTSISKHFLENINKYNNAFHMT' A
#
# COMPACT_ATOMS: atom_id res chain seq x y z
N MET A 1 -4.45 -17.09 -11.23
CA MET A 1 -3.01 -17.36 -11.15
C MET A 1 -2.34 -16.03 -11.18
N ASP A 2 -2.09 -15.53 -9.98
CA ASP A 2 -1.35 -14.31 -9.74
C ASP A 2 0.09 -14.59 -10.19
N VAL A 3 0.56 -13.79 -11.15
CA VAL A 3 1.92 -13.91 -11.66
C VAL A 3 2.77 -13.08 -10.71
N PHE A 4 3.72 -13.68 -10.00
CA PHE A 4 4.62 -12.92 -9.13
C PHE A 4 5.94 -12.67 -9.82
N CYS A 5 6.53 -11.50 -9.59
CA CYS A 5 7.90 -11.22 -9.98
C CYS A 5 8.87 -12.01 -9.12
N GLN A 6 9.82 -12.71 -9.73
CA GLN A 6 10.82 -13.53 -9.01
C GLN A 6 11.84 -12.70 -8.21
N TYR A 7 11.99 -11.41 -8.54
CA TYR A 7 13.01 -10.54 -7.94
C TYR A 7 12.48 -9.71 -6.78
N CYS A 8 11.28 -9.14 -6.92
CA CYS A 8 10.69 -8.23 -5.92
C CYS A 8 9.39 -8.76 -5.31
N ASN A 9 8.95 -9.96 -5.72
CA ASN A 9 7.70 -10.58 -5.25
C ASN A 9 6.43 -9.75 -5.50
N ALA A 10 6.52 -8.72 -6.34
CA ALA A 10 5.38 -7.91 -6.76
C ALA A 10 4.39 -8.75 -7.57
N MET A 11 3.10 -8.53 -7.35
CA MET A 11 2.04 -9.14 -8.14
C MET A 11 1.97 -8.47 -9.51
N LYS A 12 1.89 -9.28 -10.55
CA LYS A 12 1.90 -8.89 -11.95
C LYS A 12 0.61 -9.25 -12.66
N PHE A 13 0.25 -8.44 -13.64
CA PHE A 13 -0.85 -8.74 -14.56
C PHE A 13 -0.41 -9.76 -15.62
N LYS A 14 -1.39 -10.53 -16.13
CA LYS A 14 -1.15 -11.41 -17.28
C LYS A 14 -0.81 -10.56 -18.51
N GLY A 15 0.37 -10.76 -19.09
CA GLY A 15 0.85 -10.00 -20.25
C GLY A 15 1.70 -8.77 -19.90
N GLU A 16 1.93 -8.51 -18.62
CA GLU A 16 2.80 -7.41 -18.18
C GLU A 16 4.28 -7.69 -18.48
N SER A 17 4.97 -6.69 -19.02
CA SER A 17 6.39 -6.79 -19.36
C SER A 17 7.25 -7.13 -18.13
N ALA A 18 8.37 -7.82 -18.33
CA ALA A 18 9.27 -8.21 -17.24
C ALA A 18 9.86 -7.00 -16.48
N GLY A 19 9.92 -5.84 -17.13
CA GLY A 19 10.52 -4.63 -16.58
C GLY A 19 9.60 -3.78 -15.69
N MET A 20 8.28 -3.98 -15.70
CA MET A 20 7.36 -3.00 -15.10
C MET A 20 7.47 -2.86 -13.58
N CYS A 21 7.79 -3.94 -12.86
CA CYS A 21 7.85 -3.93 -11.39
C CYS A 21 9.23 -3.54 -10.85
N CYS A 22 10.30 -4.17 -11.31
CA CYS A 22 11.66 -3.96 -10.80
C CYS A 22 12.72 -3.87 -11.91
N SER A 23 12.32 -3.53 -13.14
CA SER A 23 13.20 -3.56 -14.30
C SER A 23 13.92 -4.90 -14.45
N ASN A 24 13.20 -6.02 -14.31
CA ASN A 24 13.76 -7.37 -14.37
C ASN A 24 14.90 -7.63 -13.36
N GLY A 25 14.77 -7.09 -12.14
CA GLY A 25 15.72 -7.29 -11.05
C GLY A 25 16.86 -6.26 -10.99
N THR A 26 16.91 -5.30 -11.92
CA THR A 26 17.90 -4.21 -11.90
C THR A 26 17.61 -3.19 -10.79
N VAL A 27 16.34 -3.04 -10.39
CA VAL A 27 15.92 -2.12 -9.33
C VAL A 27 15.59 -2.92 -8.06
N SER A 28 16.26 -2.60 -6.96
CA SER A 28 15.89 -3.09 -5.63
C SER A 28 14.77 -2.22 -5.07
N ILE A 29 13.60 -2.82 -4.82
CA ILE A 29 12.46 -2.14 -4.22
C ILE A 29 12.60 -2.28 -2.70
N PRO A 30 12.67 -1.18 -1.93
CA PRO A 30 12.70 -1.26 -0.48
C PRO A 30 11.39 -1.87 0.05
N ASN A 31 11.49 -2.60 1.16
CA ASN A 31 10.30 -3.05 1.86
C ASN A 31 9.53 -1.84 2.40
N ILE A 32 8.20 -1.93 2.34
CA ILE A 32 7.33 -0.92 2.93
C ILE A 32 7.31 -1.16 4.43
N ASP A 33 7.84 -0.21 5.19
CA ASP A 33 7.78 -0.26 6.66
C ASP A 33 6.33 -0.19 7.14
N GLU A 34 6.07 -0.84 8.26
CA GLU A 34 4.75 -0.82 8.86
C GLU A 34 4.41 0.60 9.36
N PRO A 35 3.16 1.08 9.15
CA PRO A 35 2.77 2.39 9.64
C PRO A 35 2.92 2.50 11.17
N PRO A 36 3.31 3.67 11.71
CA PRO A 36 3.37 3.87 13.16
C PRO A 36 1.96 3.85 13.78
N GLU A 37 1.87 3.52 15.08
CA GLU A 37 0.64 3.70 15.84
C GLU A 37 0.34 5.21 16.08
N PRO A 38 -0.93 5.64 16.06
CA PRO A 38 -2.16 4.83 15.94
C PRO A 38 -2.60 4.54 14.49
N MET A 39 -1.80 4.95 13.50
CA MET A 39 -2.17 4.89 12.08
C MET A 39 -2.41 3.45 11.60
N LYS A 40 -1.57 2.51 12.03
CA LYS A 40 -1.77 1.07 11.77
C LYS A 40 -3.16 0.61 12.22
N THR A 41 -3.48 0.79 13.50
CA THR A 41 -4.77 0.40 14.08
C THR A 41 -5.96 1.08 13.39
N LEU A 42 -5.82 2.32 12.95
CA LEU A 42 -6.85 3.04 12.20
C LEU A 42 -7.10 2.45 10.80
N LEU A 43 -6.08 1.87 10.16
CA LEU A 43 -6.17 1.28 8.83
C LEU A 43 -6.63 -0.18 8.82
N GLU A 44 -6.58 -0.89 9.95
CA GLU A 44 -6.93 -2.32 10.06
C GLU A 44 -8.44 -2.62 10.00
N SER A 45 -9.32 -1.60 10.08
CA SER A 45 -10.78 -1.77 10.09
C SER A 45 -11.33 -2.72 11.19
N SER A 46 -10.53 -3.00 12.21
CA SER A 46 -10.80 -3.98 13.27
C SER A 46 -11.74 -3.44 14.35
N THR A 47 -11.67 -2.14 14.64
CA THR A 47 -12.45 -1.45 15.67
C THR A 47 -13.51 -0.53 15.08
N SER A 48 -14.55 -0.19 15.83
CA SER A 48 -15.54 0.82 15.41
C SER A 48 -14.91 2.16 15.05
N ILE A 49 -13.84 2.54 15.75
CA ILE A 49 -13.05 3.76 15.49
C ILE A 49 -12.37 3.67 14.13
N SER A 50 -11.67 2.56 13.85
CA SER A 50 -10.99 2.36 12.55
C SER A 50 -11.97 2.38 11.37
N LYS A 51 -13.17 1.80 11.53
CA LYS A 51 -14.22 1.84 10.50
C LYS A 51 -14.71 3.25 10.23
N HIS A 52 -15.05 3.99 11.30
CA HIS A 52 -15.48 5.38 11.17
C HIS A 52 -14.38 6.25 10.52
N PHE A 53 -13.12 6.04 10.91
CA PHE A 53 -11.97 6.72 10.31
C PHE A 53 -11.87 6.45 8.81
N LEU A 54 -11.91 5.19 8.39
CA LEU A 54 -11.83 4.80 6.97
C LEU A 54 -13.00 5.35 6.14
N GLU A 55 -14.22 5.30 6.67
CA GLU A 55 -15.41 5.85 6.01
C GLU A 55 -15.33 7.37 5.80
N ASN A 56 -14.63 8.08 6.69
CA ASN A 56 -14.52 9.53 6.67
C ASN A 56 -13.10 10.04 6.34
N ILE A 57 -12.22 9.18 5.84
CA ILE A 57 -10.78 9.48 5.67
C ILE A 57 -10.54 10.73 4.82
N ASN A 58 -11.36 10.94 3.78
CA ASN A 58 -11.28 12.14 2.94
C ASN A 58 -11.55 13.43 3.74
N LYS A 59 -12.51 13.41 4.68
CA LYS A 59 -12.82 14.56 5.53
C LYS A 59 -11.66 14.86 6.47
N TYR A 60 -11.09 13.82 7.09
CA TYR A 60 -9.91 13.96 7.94
C TYR A 60 -8.73 14.54 7.14
N ASN A 61 -8.38 13.93 6.01
CA ASN A 61 -7.27 14.38 5.17
C ASN A 61 -7.44 15.84 4.71
N ASN A 62 -8.65 16.25 4.31
CA ASN A 62 -8.93 17.62 3.93
C ASN A 62 -8.82 18.61 5.11
N ALA A 63 -9.25 18.20 6.30
CA ALA A 63 -9.17 19.05 7.49
C ALA A 63 -7.73 19.26 7.97
N PHE A 64 -6.86 18.25 7.80
CA PHE A 64 -5.45 18.32 8.15
C PHE A 64 -4.55 18.73 6.99
N HIS A 65 -5.11 19.09 5.83
CA HIS A 65 -4.35 19.63 4.71
C HIS A 65 -3.98 21.09 5.00
N MET A 66 -2.97 21.26 5.86
CA MET A 66 -2.32 22.54 6.09
C MET A 66 -1.26 22.73 5.00
N THR A 67 -1.60 23.48 3.95
CA THR A 67 -0.63 24.00 2.98
C THR A 67 0.25 25.08 3.58
#